data_AF-A0A645C0L3-F1
#
_entry.id   AF-A0A645C0L3-F1
#
_cell.length_a   1.000
_cell.length_b   1.000
_cell.length_c   1.000
_cell.angle_alpha   90.00
_cell.angle_beta   90.00
_cell.angle_gamma   90.00
#
_symmetry.space_group_name_H-M   'P 1'
#
loop_
_entity.id
_entity.type
_entity.pdbx_description
1 polymer ?
#
loop_
_entity_poly.entity_id
_entity_poly.type
_entity_poly.pdbx_seq_one_letter_code
_entity_poly.pdbx_strand_id
1 'polypeptide(L)'
;MWGEGAKWTPFSKTFNLVVDLTVDPALKPHEHEKTVRMAGLLTSEYVGKIAKDAPVYETDTFEVGSIDEETAKYPNLPKVVYAEMLITQGLLHDSYIYGVDAKQIIPTVLHPLEEIDGAVVSGNCVAACDKITTYQHQNNSVILELLKKHGKEINFVGAVMVPELTTLEGKYRSCDFTAKLCKQLGADGVIVSEEGYGNPDSDLVMIAQRLEKQGIKAVLITDECSGWDGASQPLADTKPEAKAVISTGNVSHVVTLPKADRILGNPESIANLAGGWAGAYDAETGVMKCELNAVIGATSEIGYHNLKVVEY
;
A
#
# COMPACT_ATOMS: atom_id res chain seq x y z
N MET A 1 -18.87 -1.03 -2.73
CA MET A 1 -19.16 -1.27 -1.29
C MET A 1 -20.49 -0.63 -0.90
N TRP A 2 -21.22 -1.20 0.06
CA TRP A 2 -22.54 -0.72 0.50
C TRP A 2 -22.69 -0.87 2.03
N GLY A 3 -23.79 -0.34 2.58
CA GLY A 3 -24.14 -0.53 3.99
C GLY A 3 -23.01 -0.14 4.94
N GLU A 4 -22.76 -0.98 5.96
CA GLU A 4 -21.69 -0.75 6.93
C GLU A 4 -20.31 -0.74 6.28
N GLY A 5 -20.03 -1.67 5.37
CA GLY A 5 -18.73 -1.76 4.67
C GLY A 5 -18.37 -0.51 3.87
N ALA A 6 -19.36 0.26 3.40
CA ALA A 6 -19.09 1.52 2.70
C ALA A 6 -18.40 2.57 3.58
N LYS A 7 -18.57 2.51 4.91
CA LYS A 7 -17.94 3.47 5.82
C LYS A 7 -16.44 3.26 5.96
N TRP A 8 -15.98 2.03 5.76
CA TRP A 8 -14.59 1.64 6.03
C TRP A 8 -13.65 1.87 4.86
N THR A 9 -14.18 2.07 3.64
CA THR A 9 -13.36 2.27 2.44
C THR A 9 -13.64 3.61 1.74
N PRO A 10 -12.60 4.32 1.29
CA PRO A 10 -12.79 5.53 0.48
C PRO A 10 -13.40 5.22 -0.89
N PHE A 11 -13.19 4.00 -1.41
CA PHE A 11 -13.71 3.55 -2.71
C PHE A 11 -15.24 3.37 -2.73
N SER A 12 -15.94 3.53 -1.60
CA SER A 12 -17.41 3.57 -1.61
C SER A 12 -17.98 4.85 -2.23
N LYS A 13 -17.16 5.89 -2.38
CA LYS A 13 -17.54 7.20 -2.93
C LYS A 13 -17.14 7.38 -4.40
N THR A 14 -16.45 6.41 -4.98
CA THR A 14 -16.02 6.43 -6.38
C THR A 14 -17.04 5.73 -7.29
N PHE A 15 -17.01 6.08 -8.57
CA PHE A 15 -17.68 5.29 -9.61
C PHE A 15 -16.78 4.12 -9.99
N ASN A 16 -17.07 2.96 -9.39
CA ASN A 16 -16.28 1.75 -9.62
C ASN A 16 -16.79 1.01 -10.86
N LEU A 17 -15.85 0.61 -11.73
CA LEU A 17 -16.11 -0.25 -12.88
C LEU A 17 -15.61 -1.66 -12.53
N VAL A 18 -16.48 -2.66 -12.73
CA VAL A 18 -16.12 -4.07 -12.52
C VAL A 18 -15.97 -4.73 -13.89
N VAL A 19 -14.79 -5.30 -14.13
CA VAL A 19 -14.52 -6.08 -15.34
C VAL A 19 -14.90 -7.53 -15.06
N ASP A 20 -16.03 -7.94 -15.63
CA ASP A 20 -16.53 -9.32 -15.51
C ASP A 20 -15.88 -10.19 -16.59
N LEU A 21 -15.04 -11.13 -16.18
CA LEU A 21 -14.21 -11.95 -17.06
C LEU A 21 -14.59 -13.42 -16.90
N THR A 22 -14.83 -14.10 -18.02
CA THR A 22 -14.83 -15.56 -18.08
C THR A 22 -13.50 -16.02 -18.64
N VAL A 23 -12.72 -16.71 -17.80
CA VAL A 23 -11.39 -17.20 -18.18
C VAL A 23 -11.50 -18.66 -18.60
N ASP A 24 -10.72 -19.07 -19.61
CA ASP A 24 -10.63 -20.46 -20.03
C ASP A 24 -10.14 -21.35 -18.86
N PRO A 25 -10.92 -22.36 -18.42
CA PRO A 25 -10.54 -23.25 -17.32
C PRO A 25 -9.23 -24.01 -17.54
N ALA A 26 -8.73 -24.10 -18.77
CA ALA A 26 -7.47 -24.76 -19.10
C ALA A 26 -6.23 -23.89 -18.81
N LEU A 27 -6.37 -22.59 -18.51
CA LEU A 27 -5.22 -21.74 -18.20
C LEU A 27 -4.54 -22.14 -16.90
N LYS A 28 -3.21 -22.12 -16.91
CA LYS A 28 -2.42 -22.32 -15.69
C LYS A 28 -2.55 -21.10 -14.77
N PRO A 29 -2.37 -21.24 -13.44
CA PRO A 29 -2.54 -20.14 -12.49
C PRO A 29 -1.78 -18.85 -12.84
N HIS A 30 -0.52 -18.95 -13.26
CA HIS A 30 0.29 -17.79 -13.68
C HIS A 30 -0.23 -17.11 -14.96
N GLU A 31 -0.73 -17.90 -15.91
CA GLU A 31 -1.30 -17.38 -17.17
C GLU A 31 -2.66 -16.73 -16.91
N HIS A 32 -3.47 -17.35 -16.04
CA HIS A 32 -4.74 -16.81 -15.58
C HIS A 32 -4.53 -15.44 -14.92
N GLU A 33 -3.65 -15.37 -13.91
CA GLU A 33 -3.36 -14.14 -13.19
C GLU A 33 -2.88 -13.02 -14.13
N LYS A 34 -1.90 -13.32 -14.99
CA LYS A 34 -1.42 -12.36 -15.98
C LYS A 34 -2.53 -11.88 -16.92
N THR A 35 -3.40 -12.78 -17.37
CA THR A 35 -4.51 -12.44 -18.27
C THR A 35 -5.49 -11.48 -17.60
N VAL A 36 -5.88 -11.75 -16.35
CA VAL A 36 -6.78 -10.90 -15.58
C VAL A 36 -6.15 -9.53 -15.30
N ARG A 37 -4.87 -9.49 -14.89
CA ARG A 37 -4.15 -8.22 -14.71
C ARG A 37 -4.13 -7.39 -16.00
N MET A 38 -3.78 -8.01 -17.13
CA MET A 38 -3.75 -7.30 -18.41
C MET A 38 -5.12 -6.78 -18.84
N ALA A 39 -6.20 -7.53 -18.61
CA ALA A 39 -7.56 -7.06 -18.87
C ALA A 39 -7.92 -5.83 -18.01
N GLY A 40 -7.54 -5.84 -16.73
CA GLY A 40 -7.67 -4.69 -15.83
C GLY A 40 -6.91 -3.48 -16.34
N LEU A 41 -5.62 -3.63 -16.68
CA LEU A 41 -4.77 -2.54 -17.17
C LEU A 41 -5.28 -1.94 -18.49
N LEU A 42 -5.70 -2.77 -19.44
CA LEU A 42 -6.29 -2.31 -20.71
C LEU A 42 -7.62 -1.57 -20.48
N THR A 43 -8.42 -2.02 -19.52
CA THR A 43 -9.66 -1.32 -19.15
C THR A 43 -9.35 0.05 -18.53
N SER A 44 -8.39 0.12 -17.60
CA SER A 44 -7.96 1.40 -17.00
C SER A 44 -7.42 2.36 -18.06
N GLU A 45 -6.61 1.88 -19.01
CA GLU A 45 -6.12 2.69 -20.12
C GLU A 45 -7.26 3.21 -21.00
N TYR A 46 -8.24 2.36 -21.32
CA TYR A 46 -9.42 2.75 -22.09
C TYR A 46 -10.24 3.85 -21.39
N VAL A 47 -10.48 3.69 -20.08
CA VAL A 47 -11.19 4.69 -19.27
C VAL A 47 -10.40 5.99 -19.19
N GLY A 48 -9.08 5.92 -18.98
CA GLY A 48 -8.19 7.09 -18.97
C GLY A 48 -8.21 7.86 -20.29
N LYS A 49 -8.24 7.16 -21.43
CA LYS A 49 -8.37 7.79 -22.76
C LYS A 49 -9.67 8.58 -22.93
N ILE A 50 -10.77 8.10 -22.35
CA ILE A 50 -12.06 8.83 -22.36
C ILE A 50 -11.99 10.08 -21.48
N ALA A 51 -11.26 10.01 -20.37
CA ALA A 51 -11.11 11.12 -19.43
C ALA A 51 -10.09 12.18 -19.86
N LYS A 52 -9.35 11.97 -20.97
CA LYS A 52 -8.28 12.86 -21.41
C LYS A 52 -8.69 14.33 -21.55
N ASP A 53 -9.91 14.57 -22.06
CA ASP A 53 -10.44 15.92 -22.30
C ASP A 53 -11.46 16.35 -21.21
N ALA A 54 -11.51 15.62 -20.08
CA ALA A 54 -12.38 15.97 -18.96
C ALA A 54 -11.93 17.30 -18.32
N PRO A 55 -12.88 18.10 -17.77
CA PRO A 55 -12.53 19.34 -17.09
C PRO A 55 -11.66 19.06 -15.85
N VAL A 56 -10.59 19.83 -15.71
CA VAL A 56 -9.75 19.86 -14.50
C VAL A 56 -10.36 20.87 -13.54
N TYR A 57 -10.69 20.43 -12.33
CA TYR A 57 -11.33 21.27 -11.31
C TYR A 57 -10.31 21.94 -10.38
N GLU A 58 -9.23 21.23 -10.05
CA GLU A 58 -8.18 21.66 -9.15
C GLU A 58 -6.83 21.21 -9.72
N THR A 59 -5.79 22.00 -9.46
CA THR A 59 -4.43 21.69 -9.89
C THR A 59 -3.48 22.10 -8.79
N ASP A 60 -2.80 21.11 -8.24
CA ASP A 60 -1.61 21.29 -7.42
C ASP A 60 -0.37 21.14 -8.30
N THR A 61 0.66 21.95 -8.05
CA THR A 61 1.92 21.87 -8.79
C THR A 61 3.05 21.64 -7.80
N PHE A 62 3.81 20.59 -8.04
CA PHE A 62 4.99 20.22 -7.26
C PHE A 62 6.20 20.24 -8.17
N GLU A 63 7.27 20.86 -7.70
CA GLU A 63 8.57 20.87 -8.37
C GLU A 63 9.62 20.43 -7.36
N VAL A 64 10.37 19.41 -7.75
CA VAL A 64 11.53 18.92 -7.01
C VAL A 64 12.67 18.80 -8.02
N GLY A 65 13.78 19.45 -7.73
CA GLY A 65 15.00 19.39 -8.51
C GLY A 65 15.84 18.15 -8.19
N SER A 66 17.07 18.13 -8.70
CA SER A 66 18.03 17.09 -8.32
C SER A 66 18.40 17.20 -6.83
N ILE A 67 18.90 16.10 -6.26
CA ILE A 67 19.31 16.05 -4.86
C ILE A 67 20.35 17.13 -4.51
N ASP A 68 21.29 17.42 -5.42
CA ASP A 68 22.31 18.45 -5.22
C ASP A 68 21.69 19.86 -5.20
N GLU A 69 20.77 20.14 -6.13
CA GLU A 69 20.04 21.41 -6.18
C GLU A 69 19.19 21.61 -4.93
N GLU A 70 18.42 20.59 -4.53
CA GLU A 70 17.56 20.67 -3.35
C GLU A 70 18.35 20.77 -2.05
N THR A 71 19.49 20.08 -1.97
CA THR A 71 20.41 20.23 -0.83
C THR A 71 20.98 21.64 -0.74
N ALA A 72 21.37 22.24 -1.87
CA ALA A 72 21.91 23.59 -1.91
C ALA A 72 20.84 24.66 -1.61
N LYS A 73 19.61 24.44 -2.08
CA LYS A 73 18.45 25.33 -1.88
C LYS A 73 17.95 25.30 -0.43
N TYR A 74 18.00 24.13 0.21
CA TYR A 74 17.50 23.92 1.57
C TYR A 74 18.55 23.34 2.52
N PRO A 75 19.69 24.05 2.76
CA PRO A 75 20.83 23.51 3.49
C PRO A 75 20.56 23.31 4.99
N ASN A 76 19.52 23.94 5.54
CA ASN A 76 19.19 23.91 6.97
C ASN A 76 17.95 23.06 7.29
N LEU A 77 17.28 22.50 6.28
CA LEU A 77 16.12 21.63 6.49
C LEU A 77 16.58 20.17 6.60
N PRO A 78 15.97 19.37 7.50
CA PRO A 78 16.31 17.95 7.60
C PRO A 78 15.94 17.22 6.31
N LYS A 79 16.85 16.40 5.82
CA LYS A 79 16.62 15.55 4.65
C LYS A 79 15.74 14.37 5.03
N VAL A 80 14.61 14.25 4.35
CA VAL A 80 13.67 13.16 4.55
C VAL A 80 13.61 12.31 3.30
N VAL A 81 13.68 10.99 3.49
CA VAL A 81 13.43 9.98 2.46
C VAL A 81 12.16 9.24 2.83
N TYR A 82 11.39 8.82 1.84
CA TYR A 82 10.28 7.90 2.02
C TYR A 82 10.71 6.53 1.51
N ALA A 83 10.52 5.48 2.31
CA ALA A 83 10.75 4.11 1.91
C ALA A 83 9.41 3.39 1.87
N GLU A 84 8.90 3.13 0.68
CA GLU A 84 7.65 2.43 0.50
C GLU A 84 7.91 0.95 0.28
N MET A 85 7.39 0.12 1.17
CA MET A 85 7.43 -1.32 0.97
C MET A 85 6.39 -1.73 -0.06
N LEU A 86 6.80 -2.61 -0.97
CA LEU A 86 6.00 -3.11 -2.06
C LEU A 86 5.88 -4.61 -1.91
N ILE A 87 4.65 -5.10 -1.78
CA ILE A 87 4.39 -6.52 -1.64
C ILE A 87 4.85 -7.27 -2.90
N THR A 88 5.86 -8.14 -2.72
CA THR A 88 6.49 -8.92 -3.81
C THR A 88 6.60 -10.39 -3.45
N GLN A 89 5.47 -10.94 -3.02
CA GLN A 89 5.38 -12.26 -2.41
C GLN A 89 4.92 -13.36 -3.38
N GLY A 90 4.90 -13.08 -4.68
CA GLY A 90 4.62 -14.02 -5.75
C GLY A 90 3.26 -13.82 -6.41
N LEU A 91 2.69 -14.93 -6.89
CA LEU A 91 1.46 -14.94 -7.69
C LEU A 91 0.35 -14.11 -7.03
N LEU A 92 -0.34 -13.28 -7.83
CA LEU A 92 -1.31 -12.24 -7.42
C LEU A 92 -0.65 -11.01 -6.80
N HIS A 93 0.24 -11.17 -5.83
CA HIS A 93 0.73 -10.12 -4.95
C HIS A 93 1.63 -9.08 -5.62
N ASP A 94 2.53 -9.53 -6.50
CA ASP A 94 3.65 -8.71 -6.97
C ASP A 94 3.24 -7.33 -7.52
N SER A 95 3.84 -6.28 -6.96
CA SER A 95 3.84 -4.91 -7.52
C SER A 95 4.90 -4.74 -8.61
N TYR A 96 4.71 -3.75 -9.49
CA TYR A 96 5.54 -3.53 -10.68
C TYR A 96 6.09 -2.10 -10.68
N ILE A 97 7.38 -1.95 -10.99
CA ILE A 97 8.04 -0.66 -11.18
C ILE A 97 8.47 -0.56 -12.64
N TYR A 98 7.98 0.45 -13.37
CA TYR A 98 8.21 0.62 -14.81
C TYR A 98 7.91 -0.65 -15.64
N GLY A 99 6.87 -1.39 -15.24
CA GLY A 99 6.46 -2.63 -15.89
C GLY A 99 7.34 -3.85 -15.59
N VAL A 100 8.37 -3.71 -14.76
CA VAL A 100 9.18 -4.81 -14.26
C VAL A 100 8.64 -5.25 -12.90
N ASP A 101 8.43 -6.55 -12.75
CA ASP A 101 8.04 -7.19 -11.50
C ASP A 101 9.06 -6.87 -10.40
N ALA A 102 8.64 -6.16 -9.35
CA ALA A 102 9.53 -5.60 -8.34
C ALA A 102 10.28 -6.69 -7.55
N LYS A 103 9.78 -7.95 -7.53
CA LYS A 103 10.49 -9.08 -6.92
C LYS A 103 11.82 -9.39 -7.60
N GLN A 104 11.99 -8.94 -8.84
CA GLN A 104 13.20 -9.16 -9.65
C GLN A 104 14.21 -8.02 -9.54
N ILE A 105 13.85 -6.96 -8.80
CA ILE A 105 14.64 -5.74 -8.64
C ILE A 105 15.12 -5.68 -7.19
N ILE A 106 16.24 -5.00 -6.98
CA ILE A 106 16.67 -4.56 -5.65
C ILE A 106 15.93 -3.25 -5.28
N PRO A 107 15.93 -2.83 -4.01
CA PRO A 107 15.36 -1.54 -3.65
C PRO A 107 15.89 -0.43 -4.56
N THR A 108 14.98 0.41 -5.06
CA THR A 108 15.27 1.36 -6.14
C THR A 108 14.85 2.75 -5.70
N VAL A 109 15.74 3.73 -5.94
CA VAL A 109 15.41 5.15 -5.70
C VAL A 109 14.63 5.66 -6.88
N LEU A 110 13.47 6.25 -6.59
CA LEU A 110 12.68 7.05 -7.52
C LEU A 110 12.74 8.51 -7.09
N HIS A 111 12.70 9.40 -8.08
CA HIS A 111 12.38 10.80 -7.88
C HIS A 111 11.00 10.91 -7.22
N PRO A 112 10.79 11.87 -6.30
CA PRO A 112 9.53 12.03 -5.55
C PRO A 112 8.25 12.06 -6.39
N LEU A 113 8.35 12.47 -7.66
CA LEU A 113 7.19 12.58 -8.57
C LEU A 113 6.96 11.32 -9.43
N GLU A 114 7.91 10.39 -9.52
CA GLU A 114 7.78 9.25 -10.44
C GLU A 114 6.61 8.32 -10.06
N GLU A 115 6.38 8.09 -8.77
CA GLU A 115 5.27 7.23 -8.33
C GLU A 115 3.90 7.84 -8.67
N ILE A 116 3.71 9.13 -8.38
CA ILE A 116 2.47 9.85 -8.73
C ILE A 116 2.26 9.94 -10.25
N ASP A 117 3.35 9.96 -11.02
CA ASP A 117 3.34 9.89 -12.49
C ASP A 117 3.08 8.47 -13.03
N GLY A 118 2.89 7.48 -12.15
CA GLY A 118 2.49 6.11 -12.50
C GLY A 118 3.64 5.14 -12.71
N ALA A 119 4.82 5.39 -12.12
CA ALA A 119 5.94 4.45 -12.17
C ALA A 119 5.62 3.12 -11.48
N VAL A 120 4.73 3.11 -10.49
CA VAL A 120 4.35 1.92 -9.72
C VAL A 120 2.94 1.46 -10.08
N VAL A 121 2.80 0.17 -10.38
CA VAL A 121 1.53 -0.48 -10.67
C VAL A 121 1.34 -1.64 -9.72
N SER A 122 0.18 -1.64 -9.06
CA SER A 122 -0.14 -2.65 -8.07
C SER A 122 -0.52 -3.99 -8.71
N GLY A 123 -0.13 -5.09 -8.04
CA GLY A 123 -0.72 -6.40 -8.21
C GLY A 123 -2.12 -6.49 -7.58
N ASN A 124 -2.60 -7.71 -7.40
CA ASN A 124 -3.79 -8.00 -6.60
C ASN A 124 -3.36 -8.53 -5.22
N CYS A 125 -4.28 -8.75 -4.29
CA CYS A 125 -3.96 -9.39 -3.01
C CYS A 125 -5.19 -10.07 -2.42
N VAL A 126 -4.95 -11.07 -1.56
CA VAL A 126 -6.03 -11.70 -0.78
C VAL A 126 -6.36 -10.92 0.49
N ALA A 127 -5.43 -10.09 0.97
CA ALA A 127 -5.64 -9.04 1.96
C ALA A 127 -5.85 -7.73 1.21
N ALA A 128 -7.06 -7.16 1.32
CA ALA A 128 -7.46 -6.01 0.51
C ALA A 128 -7.30 -4.69 1.28
N CYS A 129 -7.29 -4.72 2.61
CA CYS A 129 -7.33 -3.51 3.44
C CYS A 129 -6.10 -2.62 3.34
N ASP A 130 -4.96 -3.27 3.15
CA ASP A 130 -3.58 -2.81 3.22
C ASP A 130 -2.93 -2.76 1.83
N LYS A 131 -3.41 -3.57 0.88
CA LYS A 131 -2.92 -3.52 -0.50
C LYS A 131 -3.09 -2.12 -1.09
N ILE A 132 -1.97 -1.49 -1.46
CA ILE A 132 -1.93 -0.19 -2.10
C ILE A 132 -2.32 -0.39 -3.55
N THR A 133 -3.48 0.12 -3.96
CA THR A 133 -3.94 0.03 -5.35
C THR A 133 -3.11 0.93 -6.26
N THR A 134 -3.11 0.68 -7.58
CA THR A 134 -2.47 1.58 -8.56
C THR A 134 -2.99 3.03 -8.43
N TYR A 135 -4.28 3.19 -8.14
CA TYR A 135 -4.85 4.51 -7.89
C TYR A 135 -4.25 5.16 -6.63
N GLN A 136 -4.03 4.39 -5.56
CA GLN A 136 -3.41 4.88 -4.33
C GLN A 136 -1.93 5.24 -4.52
N HIS A 137 -1.13 4.46 -5.27
CA HIS A 137 0.24 4.86 -5.63
C HIS A 137 0.27 6.20 -6.38
N GLN A 138 -0.64 6.35 -7.36
CA GLN A 138 -0.76 7.61 -8.11
C GLN A 138 -1.28 8.80 -7.28
N ASN A 139 -1.83 8.53 -6.10
CA ASN A 139 -2.39 9.52 -5.17
C ASN A 139 -1.82 9.34 -3.76
N ASN A 140 -0.55 8.94 -3.68
CA ASN A 140 0.07 8.47 -2.45
C ASN A 140 0.07 9.58 -1.38
N SER A 141 -0.73 9.41 -0.31
CA SER A 141 -0.94 10.47 0.67
C SER A 141 0.34 10.86 1.40
N VAL A 142 1.25 9.91 1.63
CA VAL A 142 2.54 10.18 2.29
C VAL A 142 3.40 11.06 1.40
N ILE A 143 3.54 10.70 0.12
CA ILE A 143 4.29 11.51 -0.85
C ILE A 143 3.68 12.91 -1.00
N LEU A 144 2.36 13.00 -1.15
CA LEU A 144 1.69 14.30 -1.31
C LEU A 144 1.89 15.21 -0.08
N GLU A 145 1.86 14.67 1.13
CA GLU A 145 2.13 15.44 2.34
C GLU A 145 3.61 15.84 2.47
N LEU A 146 4.54 14.94 2.10
CA LEU A 146 5.96 15.24 2.05
C LEU A 146 6.27 16.35 1.03
N LEU A 147 5.64 16.32 -0.14
CA LEU A 147 5.76 17.37 -1.16
C LEU A 147 5.21 18.73 -0.67
N LYS A 148 4.10 18.74 0.07
CA LYS A 148 3.55 19.97 0.68
C LYS A 148 4.49 20.59 1.71
N LYS A 149 5.23 19.76 2.44
CA LYS A 149 6.20 20.15 3.48
C LYS A 149 7.61 20.41 2.94
N HIS A 150 7.92 19.90 1.75
CA HIS A 150 9.20 20.08 1.08
C HIS A 150 9.53 21.58 0.91
N GLY A 151 10.76 21.96 1.26
CA GLY A 151 11.26 23.33 1.19
C GLY A 151 10.71 24.28 2.28
N LYS A 152 9.88 23.78 3.20
CA LYS A 152 9.28 24.56 4.31
C LYS A 152 9.69 24.00 5.67
N GLU A 153 9.42 22.73 5.89
CA GLU A 153 9.69 22.03 7.16
C GLU A 153 10.78 20.95 6.98
N ILE A 154 10.84 20.35 5.78
CA ILE A 154 11.75 19.26 5.45
C ILE A 154 12.31 19.46 4.04
N ASN A 155 13.41 18.77 3.74
CA ASN A 155 13.89 18.58 2.38
C ASN A 155 13.58 17.14 1.96
N PHE A 156 12.47 16.93 1.24
CA PHE A 156 12.13 15.61 0.70
C PHE A 156 13.03 15.29 -0.51
N VAL A 157 13.94 14.34 -0.35
CA VAL A 157 15.06 14.10 -1.30
C VAL A 157 14.95 12.79 -2.11
N GLY A 158 13.89 12.00 -1.92
CA GLY A 158 13.67 10.80 -2.73
C GLY A 158 12.71 9.79 -2.10
N ALA A 159 12.17 8.92 -2.95
CA ALA A 159 11.40 7.76 -2.55
C ALA A 159 12.20 6.49 -2.86
N VAL A 160 12.23 5.52 -1.94
CA VAL A 160 12.88 4.23 -2.10
C VAL A 160 11.80 3.17 -2.15
N MET A 161 11.63 2.54 -3.29
CA MET A 161 10.72 1.41 -3.46
C MET A 161 11.40 0.15 -2.94
N VAL A 162 10.77 -0.56 -2.00
CA VAL A 162 11.37 -1.67 -1.25
C VAL A 162 10.62 -2.98 -1.53
N PRO A 163 11.19 -3.90 -2.34
CA PRO A 163 10.59 -5.21 -2.57
C PRO A 163 10.55 -6.07 -1.29
N GLU A 164 9.35 -6.50 -0.91
CA GLU A 164 9.10 -7.44 0.18
C GLU A 164 9.20 -8.90 -0.30
N LEU A 165 10.33 -9.53 -0.04
CA LEU A 165 10.56 -10.92 -0.41
C LEU A 165 10.19 -11.86 0.75
N THR A 166 9.72 -13.05 0.42
CA THR A 166 9.32 -14.06 1.43
C THR A 166 10.49 -14.83 2.03
N THR A 167 11.65 -14.86 1.35
CA THR A 167 12.83 -15.56 1.85
C THR A 167 13.61 -14.68 2.81
N LEU A 168 14.11 -15.25 3.91
CA LEU A 168 14.90 -14.50 4.89
C LEU A 168 16.13 -13.81 4.28
N GLU A 169 16.80 -14.46 3.33
CA GLU A 169 17.91 -13.84 2.59
C GLU A 169 17.44 -12.64 1.76
N GLY A 170 16.27 -12.76 1.11
CA GLY A 170 15.64 -11.66 0.39
C GLY A 170 15.31 -10.48 1.30
N LYS A 171 14.72 -10.76 2.47
CA LYS A 171 14.42 -9.75 3.50
C LYS A 171 15.67 -8.99 3.93
N TYR A 172 16.75 -9.71 4.28
CA TYR A 172 18.01 -9.07 4.65
C TYR A 172 18.59 -8.23 3.51
N ARG A 173 18.56 -8.74 2.27
CA ARG A 173 19.04 -8.01 1.09
C ARG A 173 18.26 -6.72 0.89
N SER A 174 16.93 -6.78 0.89
CA SER A 174 16.07 -5.60 0.72
C SER A 174 16.31 -4.61 1.86
N CYS A 175 16.26 -5.04 3.11
CA CYS A 175 16.44 -4.15 4.27
C CYS A 175 17.83 -3.49 4.32
N ASP A 176 18.91 -4.25 4.08
CA ASP A 176 20.28 -3.72 4.05
C ASP A 176 20.45 -2.70 2.93
N PHE A 177 19.90 -2.99 1.74
CA PHE A 177 20.04 -2.13 0.58
C PHE A 177 19.22 -0.84 0.73
N THR A 178 18.00 -0.92 1.29
CA THR A 178 17.18 0.25 1.63
C THR A 178 17.91 1.19 2.59
N ALA A 179 18.44 0.67 3.70
CA ALA A 179 19.18 1.48 4.66
C ALA A 179 20.45 2.11 4.06
N LYS A 180 21.16 1.37 3.19
CA LYS A 180 22.29 1.89 2.42
C LYS A 180 21.87 3.05 1.52
N LEU A 181 20.78 2.91 0.74
CA LEU A 181 20.29 3.96 -0.15
C LEU A 181 19.90 5.22 0.63
N CYS A 182 19.13 5.07 1.71
CA CYS A 182 18.73 6.20 2.56
C CYS A 182 19.95 6.96 3.09
N LYS A 183 21.00 6.24 3.52
CA LYS A 183 22.27 6.87 3.93
C LYS A 183 23.02 7.54 2.79
N GLN A 184 23.03 6.96 1.60
CA GLN A 184 23.66 7.55 0.42
C GLN A 184 22.96 8.85 -0.01
N LEU A 185 21.64 8.94 0.16
CA LEU A 185 20.86 10.16 -0.05
C LEU A 185 21.09 11.22 1.05
N GLY A 186 21.80 10.85 2.13
CA GLY A 186 22.09 11.72 3.27
C GLY A 186 20.87 11.99 4.15
N ALA A 187 19.95 11.03 4.26
CA ALA A 187 18.72 11.17 5.05
C ALA A 187 19.03 11.43 6.54
N ASP A 188 18.36 12.42 7.12
CA ASP A 188 18.27 12.64 8.57
C ASP A 188 17.11 11.86 9.18
N GLY A 189 16.05 11.64 8.39
CA GLY A 189 14.89 10.84 8.75
C GLY A 189 14.33 10.07 7.57
N VAL A 190 13.72 8.92 7.87
CA VAL A 190 13.01 8.08 6.90
C VAL A 190 11.63 7.74 7.41
N ILE A 191 10.62 7.97 6.58
CA ILE A 191 9.28 7.42 6.78
C ILE A 191 9.24 6.10 6.03
N VAL A 192 8.84 5.02 6.71
CA VAL A 192 8.67 3.69 6.11
C VAL A 192 7.20 3.32 6.20
N SER A 193 6.54 3.13 5.06
CA SER A 193 5.22 2.52 4.99
C SER A 193 5.36 1.05 4.62
N GLU A 194 4.56 0.23 5.29
CA GLU A 194 4.39 -1.17 4.97
C GLU A 194 3.37 -1.37 3.83
N GLU A 195 3.44 -2.44 3.06
CA GLU A 195 2.31 -2.87 2.23
C GLU A 195 1.97 -4.33 2.54
N GLY A 196 0.91 -4.55 3.31
CA GLY A 196 0.52 -5.86 3.80
C GLY A 196 0.73 -5.98 5.32
N TYR A 197 0.29 -7.10 5.91
CA TYR A 197 0.57 -7.39 7.32
C TYR A 197 1.17 -8.80 7.53
N GLY A 198 1.78 -9.00 8.70
CA GLY A 198 2.31 -10.27 9.19
C GLY A 198 3.71 -10.61 8.68
N ASN A 199 3.83 -11.04 7.42
CA ASN A 199 5.15 -11.30 6.82
C ASN A 199 6.02 -10.04 6.65
N PRO A 200 5.49 -8.90 6.16
CA PRO A 200 6.28 -7.68 6.03
C PRO A 200 6.66 -7.02 7.36
N ASP A 201 5.97 -7.30 8.48
CA ASP A 201 6.27 -6.68 9.78
C ASP A 201 7.74 -6.84 10.19
N SER A 202 8.31 -8.00 9.83
CA SER A 202 9.72 -8.31 10.03
C SER A 202 10.64 -7.37 9.24
N ASP A 203 10.29 -7.04 8.01
CA ASP A 203 11.06 -6.18 7.11
C ASP A 203 10.98 -4.73 7.59
N LEU A 204 9.78 -4.29 7.96
CA LEU A 204 9.50 -2.97 8.51
C LEU A 204 10.40 -2.66 9.72
N VAL A 205 10.39 -3.54 10.74
CA VAL A 205 11.22 -3.33 11.95
C VAL A 205 12.71 -3.56 11.68
N MET A 206 13.07 -4.39 10.70
CA MET A 206 14.45 -4.59 10.25
C MET A 206 15.04 -3.36 9.56
N ILE A 207 14.25 -2.65 8.75
CA ILE A 207 14.63 -1.38 8.14
C ILE A 207 14.82 -0.33 9.24
N ALA A 208 13.84 -0.20 10.14
CA ALA A 208 13.90 0.73 11.27
C ALA A 208 15.19 0.56 12.09
N GLN A 209 15.50 -0.69 12.46
CA GLN A 209 16.71 -1.01 13.22
C GLN A 209 17.99 -0.58 12.50
N ARG A 210 18.08 -0.81 11.19
CA ARG A 210 19.28 -0.47 10.40
C ARG A 210 19.48 1.02 10.27
N LEU A 211 18.39 1.77 10.10
CA LEU A 211 18.41 3.22 10.01
C LEU A 211 18.82 3.85 11.34
N GLU A 212 18.18 3.45 12.44
CA GLU A 212 18.44 3.98 13.78
C GLU A 212 19.88 3.68 14.24
N LYS A 213 20.40 2.48 13.97
CA LYS A 213 21.81 2.12 14.25
C LYS A 213 22.81 2.96 13.46
N GLN A 214 22.38 3.60 12.37
CA GLN A 214 23.19 4.51 11.57
C GLN A 214 22.95 5.99 11.91
N GLY A 215 22.15 6.29 12.94
CA GLY A 215 21.82 7.65 13.36
C GLY A 215 20.74 8.32 12.50
N ILE A 216 20.05 7.57 11.64
CA ILE A 216 18.94 8.06 10.81
C ILE A 216 17.64 7.73 11.53
N LYS A 217 16.78 8.72 11.77
CA LYS A 217 15.52 8.51 12.49
C LYS A 217 14.53 7.74 11.62
N ALA A 218 13.89 6.71 12.16
CA ALA A 218 12.85 5.96 11.45
C ALA A 218 11.46 6.23 12.03
N VAL A 219 10.49 6.50 11.16
CA VAL A 219 9.05 6.56 11.47
C VAL A 219 8.37 5.48 10.64
N LEU A 220 7.60 4.61 11.28
CA LEU A 220 6.92 3.49 10.64
C LEU A 220 5.42 3.79 10.54
N ILE A 221 4.81 3.44 9.42
CA ILE A 221 3.36 3.44 9.22
C ILE A 221 2.96 2.01 8.86
N THR A 222 2.06 1.44 9.63
CA THR A 222 1.63 0.03 9.54
C THR A 222 0.20 -0.10 10.06
N ASP A 223 -0.49 -1.18 9.70
CA ASP A 223 -1.72 -1.57 10.37
C ASP A 223 -1.45 -2.63 11.45
N GLU A 224 -2.50 -3.14 12.09
CA GLU A 224 -2.37 -4.09 13.19
C GLU A 224 -3.23 -5.33 12.97
N CYS A 225 -2.67 -6.50 13.27
CA CYS A 225 -3.41 -7.76 13.32
C CYS A 225 -3.75 -8.14 14.77
N SER A 226 -4.50 -7.27 15.45
CA SER A 226 -4.76 -7.37 16.90
C SER A 226 -5.95 -8.26 17.29
N GLY A 227 -6.52 -9.03 16.35
CA GLY A 227 -7.68 -9.89 16.58
C GLY A 227 -8.99 -9.11 16.73
N TRP A 228 -10.12 -9.81 16.82
CA TRP A 228 -11.45 -9.17 16.76
C TRP A 228 -11.74 -8.19 17.89
N ASP A 229 -11.17 -8.44 19.06
CA ASP A 229 -11.29 -7.60 20.26
C ASP A 229 -10.16 -6.58 20.40
N GLY A 230 -9.15 -6.62 19.51
CA GLY A 230 -7.99 -5.75 19.54
C GLY A 230 -6.99 -6.06 20.66
N ALA A 231 -7.05 -7.25 21.28
CA ALA A 231 -6.21 -7.60 22.43
C ALA A 231 -4.98 -8.47 22.09
N SER A 232 -4.84 -8.90 20.83
CA SER A 232 -3.68 -9.70 20.41
C SER A 232 -2.44 -8.83 20.21
N GLN A 233 -1.28 -9.47 20.09
CA GLN A 233 -0.05 -8.77 19.71
C GLN A 233 -0.24 -8.14 18.32
N PRO A 234 -0.02 -6.83 18.15
CA PRO A 234 -0.40 -6.11 16.92
C PRO A 234 0.48 -6.46 15.71
N LEU A 235 1.79 -6.63 15.93
CA LEU A 235 2.79 -6.93 14.90
C LEU A 235 3.46 -8.28 15.15
N ALA A 236 3.83 -8.99 14.09
CA ALA A 236 4.48 -10.29 14.15
C ALA A 236 5.94 -10.22 14.65
N ASP A 237 6.63 -9.10 14.47
CA ASP A 237 7.98 -8.85 14.99
C ASP A 237 8.07 -7.48 15.67
N THR A 238 9.01 -7.32 16.60
CA THR A 238 9.29 -6.05 17.29
C THR A 238 10.80 -5.85 17.43
N LYS A 239 11.22 -4.58 17.47
CA LYS A 239 12.60 -4.18 17.73
C LYS A 239 12.61 -2.94 18.63
N PRO A 240 13.51 -2.84 19.61
CA PRO A 240 13.61 -1.65 20.46
C PRO A 240 13.97 -0.37 19.69
N GLU A 241 14.52 -0.51 18.48
CA GLU A 241 14.79 0.60 17.58
C GLU A 241 13.54 1.17 16.89
N ALA A 242 12.45 0.41 16.78
CA ALA A 242 11.18 0.88 16.22
C ALA A 242 10.42 1.75 17.24
N LYS A 243 10.83 3.02 17.38
CA LYS A 243 10.34 3.93 18.44
C LYS A 243 9.14 4.79 18.04
N ALA A 244 8.98 5.07 16.76
CA ALA A 244 7.88 5.89 16.24
C ALA A 244 7.09 5.04 15.24
N VAL A 245 6.00 4.46 15.72
CA VAL A 245 5.13 3.58 14.94
C VAL A 245 3.73 4.20 14.93
N ILE A 246 3.21 4.44 13.73
CA ILE A 246 1.89 5.00 13.49
C ILE A 246 1.01 3.87 12.98
N SER A 247 -0.02 3.54 13.77
CA SER A 247 -1.02 2.55 13.40
C SER A 247 -2.12 3.17 12.53
N THR A 248 -2.50 2.48 11.47
CA THR A 248 -3.63 2.86 10.59
C THR A 248 -4.93 2.13 10.94
N GLY A 249 -4.88 1.16 11.85
CA GLY A 249 -6.05 0.48 12.40
C GLY A 249 -5.87 -1.02 12.55
N ASN A 250 -6.87 -1.69 13.12
CA ASN A 250 -6.88 -3.15 13.30
C ASN A 250 -7.58 -3.83 12.12
N VAL A 251 -6.82 -4.61 11.34
CA VAL A 251 -7.33 -5.35 10.17
C VAL A 251 -8.37 -6.39 10.55
N SER A 252 -8.30 -6.92 11.77
CA SER A 252 -9.16 -8.00 12.25
C SER A 252 -10.53 -7.54 12.74
N HIS A 253 -10.85 -6.24 12.67
CA HIS A 253 -12.17 -5.76 13.11
C HIS A 253 -13.29 -6.35 12.23
N VAL A 254 -14.24 -7.06 12.84
CA VAL A 254 -15.33 -7.72 12.10
C VAL A 254 -16.42 -6.74 11.72
N VAL A 255 -16.74 -6.69 10.43
CA VAL A 255 -17.87 -5.95 9.87
C VAL A 255 -18.96 -6.90 9.38
N THR A 256 -20.21 -6.47 9.50
CA THR A 256 -21.37 -7.19 8.95
C THR A 256 -21.98 -6.38 7.82
N LEU A 257 -21.92 -6.91 6.61
CA LEU A 257 -22.57 -6.34 5.42
C LEU A 257 -23.98 -6.92 5.29
N PRO A 258 -25.03 -6.08 5.22
CA PRO A 258 -26.39 -6.55 5.01
C PRO A 258 -26.55 -7.12 3.60
N LYS A 259 -27.67 -7.81 3.34
CA LYS A 259 -28.01 -8.29 1.99
C LYS A 259 -27.90 -7.16 0.96
N ALA A 260 -27.13 -7.41 -0.10
CA ALA A 260 -27.03 -6.51 -1.24
C ALA A 260 -28.21 -6.70 -2.20
N ASP A 261 -28.64 -5.61 -2.85
CA ASP A 261 -29.61 -5.69 -3.96
C ASP A 261 -29.01 -6.42 -5.17
N ARG A 262 -27.69 -6.24 -5.38
CA ARG A 262 -26.92 -6.87 -6.44
C ARG A 262 -25.48 -7.08 -6.01
N ILE A 263 -24.94 -8.26 -6.29
CA ILE A 263 -23.52 -8.60 -6.11
C ILE A 263 -22.89 -8.70 -7.49
N LEU A 264 -21.70 -8.12 -7.65
CA LEU A 264 -20.88 -8.25 -8.85
C LEU A 264 -19.69 -9.14 -8.49
N GLY A 265 -19.49 -10.23 -9.24
CA GLY A 265 -18.53 -11.28 -8.89
C GLY A 265 -19.14 -12.41 -8.05
N ASN A 266 -18.30 -13.23 -7.43
CA ASN A 266 -18.71 -14.39 -6.64
C ASN A 266 -18.71 -14.07 -5.13
N PRO A 267 -19.87 -14.03 -4.44
CA PRO A 267 -19.92 -13.77 -3.01
C PRO A 267 -19.25 -14.87 -2.18
N GLU A 268 -19.20 -16.12 -2.66
CA GLU A 268 -18.56 -17.23 -1.94
C GLU A 268 -17.03 -17.07 -1.86
N SER A 269 -16.43 -16.28 -2.76
CA SER A 269 -15.01 -16.00 -2.75
C SER A 269 -14.55 -15.33 -1.45
N ILE A 270 -15.43 -14.66 -0.71
CA ILE A 270 -15.10 -14.06 0.59
C ILE A 270 -14.50 -15.08 1.56
N ALA A 271 -14.92 -16.35 1.48
CA ALA A 271 -14.42 -17.41 2.37
C ALA A 271 -12.93 -17.73 2.15
N ASN A 272 -12.35 -17.31 1.02
CA ASN A 272 -10.96 -17.54 0.64
C ASN A 272 -10.10 -16.27 0.69
N LEU A 273 -10.68 -15.11 1.04
CA LEU A 273 -9.93 -13.88 1.26
C LEU A 273 -9.38 -13.83 2.68
N ALA A 274 -8.32 -13.05 2.89
CA ALA A 274 -7.87 -12.72 4.23
C ALA A 274 -8.98 -11.93 4.95
N GLY A 275 -9.27 -12.31 6.19
CA GLY A 275 -10.43 -11.81 6.95
C GLY A 275 -11.76 -12.50 6.66
N GLY A 276 -11.79 -13.49 5.78
CA GLY A 276 -12.95 -14.34 5.53
C GLY A 276 -12.83 -15.73 6.16
N TRP A 277 -13.94 -16.46 6.20
CA TRP A 277 -13.99 -17.84 6.69
C TRP A 277 -15.13 -18.61 6.05
N ALA A 278 -15.15 -19.93 6.23
CA ALA A 278 -16.26 -20.77 5.78
C ALA A 278 -17.57 -20.32 6.45
N GLY A 279 -18.56 -19.90 5.65
CA GLY A 279 -19.82 -19.34 6.15
C GLY A 279 -19.77 -17.83 6.41
N ALA A 280 -18.71 -17.14 5.99
CA ALA A 280 -18.66 -15.67 5.96
C ALA A 280 -19.78 -15.07 5.08
N TYR A 281 -20.24 -15.78 4.04
CA TYR A 281 -21.44 -15.43 3.29
C TYR A 281 -22.57 -16.42 3.61
N ASP A 282 -23.71 -15.88 4.01
CA ASP A 282 -24.95 -16.63 4.24
C ASP A 282 -25.83 -16.54 2.99
N ALA A 283 -26.00 -17.65 2.27
CA ALA A 283 -26.78 -17.70 1.04
C ALA A 283 -28.32 -17.60 1.28
N GLU A 284 -28.80 -17.93 2.47
CA GLU A 284 -30.23 -17.86 2.80
C GLU A 284 -30.64 -16.41 3.10
N THR A 285 -29.85 -15.73 3.93
CA THR A 285 -30.13 -14.35 4.35
C THR A 285 -29.50 -13.30 3.41
N GLY A 286 -28.46 -13.67 2.67
CA GLY A 286 -27.62 -12.78 1.86
C GLY A 286 -26.66 -11.91 2.66
N VAL A 287 -26.56 -12.11 3.98
CA VAL A 287 -25.67 -11.36 4.87
C VAL A 287 -24.23 -11.84 4.70
N MET A 288 -23.28 -10.92 4.76
CA MET A 288 -21.84 -11.22 4.74
C MET A 288 -21.16 -10.70 6.01
N LYS A 289 -20.28 -11.50 6.60
CA LYS A 289 -19.41 -11.11 7.71
C LYS A 289 -17.98 -11.37 7.32
N CYS A 290 -17.13 -10.37 7.53
CA CYS A 290 -15.70 -10.47 7.27
C CYS A 290 -14.97 -9.49 8.19
N GLU A 291 -13.67 -9.66 8.34
CA GLU A 291 -12.81 -8.65 8.94
C GLU A 291 -12.59 -7.48 7.95
N LEU A 292 -12.10 -6.34 8.46
CA LEU A 292 -11.67 -5.21 7.62
C LEU A 292 -10.61 -5.61 6.61
N ASN A 293 -9.83 -6.64 6.91
CA ASN A 293 -8.87 -7.28 6.02
C ASN A 293 -9.43 -7.59 4.60
N ALA A 294 -10.72 -7.94 4.50
CA ALA A 294 -11.38 -8.19 3.22
C ALA A 294 -11.95 -6.93 2.53
N VAL A 295 -11.84 -5.76 3.15
CA VAL A 295 -12.41 -4.49 2.69
C VAL A 295 -11.31 -3.59 2.12
N ILE A 296 -11.34 -3.39 0.80
CA ILE A 296 -10.31 -2.65 0.06
C ILE A 296 -9.98 -1.28 0.67
N GLY A 297 -8.71 -1.06 1.00
CA GLY A 297 -8.19 0.21 1.52
C GLY A 297 -8.74 0.60 2.91
N ALA A 298 -9.22 -0.35 3.72
CA ALA A 298 -9.77 -0.05 5.04
C ALA A 298 -8.72 0.36 6.08
N THR A 299 -7.48 -0.15 5.96
CA THR A 299 -6.37 0.10 6.89
C THR A 299 -5.08 0.49 6.16
N SER A 300 -5.19 1.02 4.94
CA SER A 300 -4.07 1.36 4.06
C SER A 300 -2.95 2.10 4.78
N GLU A 301 -1.73 1.57 4.74
CA GLU A 301 -0.56 2.04 5.49
C GLU A 301 0.11 3.27 4.87
N ILE A 302 -0.50 3.84 3.84
CA ILE A 302 -0.23 5.21 3.37
C ILE A 302 -1.25 6.22 3.90
N GLY A 303 -2.18 5.80 4.77
CA GLY A 303 -3.22 6.67 5.34
C GLY A 303 -4.36 7.01 4.38
N TYR A 304 -4.49 6.30 3.25
CA TYR A 304 -5.59 6.48 2.30
C TYR A 304 -6.82 5.64 2.73
N HIS A 305 -7.44 6.01 3.85
CA HIS A 305 -8.58 5.31 4.42
C HIS A 305 -9.52 6.23 5.21
N ASN A 306 -10.67 5.71 5.64
CA ASN A 306 -11.67 6.49 6.40
C ASN A 306 -11.46 6.42 7.93
N LEU A 307 -10.60 5.52 8.41
CA LEU A 307 -10.30 5.37 9.83
C LEU A 307 -9.70 6.64 10.44
N LYS A 308 -10.07 6.91 11.69
CA LYS A 308 -9.59 8.05 12.47
C LYS A 308 -9.34 7.63 13.90
N VAL A 309 -8.25 8.10 14.48
CA VAL A 309 -8.02 8.03 15.92
C VAL A 309 -8.94 9.05 16.61
N VAL A 310 -9.68 8.61 17.60
CA VAL A 310 -10.51 9.47 18.46
C VAL A 310 -9.91 9.43 19.86
N GLU A 311 -9.43 10.58 20.35
CA GLU A 311 -9.02 10.71 21.74
C GLU A 311 -10.29 10.75 22.60
N TYR A 312 -10.37 9.85 23.59
CA TYR A 312 -11.49 9.72 24.53
C TYR A 312 -11.12 10.28 25.91
#